data_AF-T5KQT4-F1
#
_entry.id   AF-T5KQT4-F1
#
_cell.length_a   1.000
_cell.length_b   1.000
_cell.length_c   1.000
_cell.angle_alpha   90.00
_cell.angle_beta   90.00
_cell.angle_gamma   90.00
#
_symmetry.space_group_name_H-M   'P 1'
#
loop_
_entity.id
_entity.type
_entity.pdbx_description
1 polymer ?
#
loop_
_entity_poly.entity_id
_entity_poly.type
_entity_poly.pdbx_seq_one_letter_code
_entity_poly.pdbx_strand_id
1 'polypeptide(L)' 'MEPVSQRDAEAAAESWERGSGLSLGDRLCLALAQRLDMPVLTADRAWGESERIEQLRR' A
#
# COMPACT_ATOMS: atom_id res chain seq x y z
N MET A 1 11.48 12.56 3.12
CA MET A 1 10.27 11.87 2.64
C MET A 1 10.43 11.65 1.15
N GLU A 2 10.18 10.44 0.66
CA GLU A 2 10.17 10.15 -0.77
C GLU A 2 8.93 10.79 -1.42
N PRO A 3 9.07 11.54 -2.55
CA PRO A 3 7.92 12.08 -3.26
C PRO A 3 7.09 10.98 -3.94
N VAL A 4 5.76 11.11 -3.88
CA VAL A 4 4.86 10.32 -4.73
C VAL A 4 4.85 10.88 -6.15
N SER A 5 4.79 9.99 -7.13
CA SER A 5 4.72 10.31 -8.55
C SER A 5 3.34 10.00 -9.13
N GLN A 6 3.08 10.47 -10.35
CA GLN A 6 1.85 10.13 -11.08
C GLN A 6 1.68 8.60 -11.24
N ARG A 7 2.79 7.87 -11.46
CA ARG A 7 2.75 6.40 -11.59
C ARG A 7 2.26 5.71 -10.31
N ASP A 8 2.64 6.23 -9.14
CA ASP A 8 2.16 5.70 -7.86
C ASP A 8 0.65 5.92 -7.72
N ALA A 9 0.15 7.07 -8.17
CA ALA A 9 -1.28 7.38 -8.15
C ALA A 9 -2.08 6.51 -9.13
N GLU A 10 -1.54 6.25 -10.32
CA GLU A 10 -2.14 5.35 -11.32
C GLU A 10 -2.20 3.92 -10.80
N ALA A 11 -1.09 3.39 -10.26
CA ALA A 11 -1.06 2.07 -9.65
C ALA A 11 -2.01 1.95 -8.45
N ALA A 12 -2.13 3.00 -7.63
CA ALA A 12 -3.09 3.05 -6.53
C ALA A 12 -4.55 3.07 -7.02
N ALA A 13 -4.83 3.67 -8.18
CA ALA A 13 -6.15 3.65 -8.78
C ALA A 13 -6.48 2.28 -9.38
N GLU A 14 -5.53 1.66 -10.09
CA GLU A 14 -5.65 0.35 -10.74
C GLU A 14 -5.85 -0.78 -9.73
N SER A 15 -5.21 -0.71 -8.56
CA SER A 15 -5.33 -1.70 -7.49
C SER A 15 -6.63 -1.59 -6.67
N TRP A 16 -7.59 -0.74 -7.06
CA TRP A 16 -8.87 -0.66 -6.36
C TRP A 16 -9.70 -1.93 -6.57
N GLU A 17 -10.02 -2.60 -5.47
CA GLU A 17 -10.96 -3.71 -5.45
C GLU A 17 -12.12 -3.42 -4.49
N ARG A 18 -13.35 -3.74 -4.94
CA ARG A 18 -14.56 -3.57 -4.14
C ARG A 18 -14.48 -4.48 -2.90
N GLY A 19 -14.64 -3.88 -1.73
CA GLY A 19 -14.62 -4.62 -0.47
C GLY A 19 -13.22 -4.89 0.09
N SER A 20 -12.15 -4.39 -0.54
CA SER A 20 -10.78 -4.50 -0.01
C SER A 20 -10.58 -3.81 1.35
N GLY A 21 -11.41 -2.82 1.68
CA GLY A 21 -11.26 -2.02 2.90
C GLY A 21 -10.12 -0.99 2.82
N LEU A 22 -9.35 -0.96 1.73
CA LEU A 22 -8.24 -0.04 1.53
C LEU A 22 -8.74 1.33 1.05
N SER A 23 -8.31 2.40 1.74
CA SER A 23 -8.49 3.77 1.26
C SER A 23 -7.57 4.05 0.06
N LEU A 24 -7.78 5.20 -0.61
CA LEU A 24 -6.85 5.65 -1.66
C LEU A 24 -5.43 5.87 -1.10
N GLY A 25 -5.31 6.38 0.12
CA GLY A 25 -4.03 6.60 0.78
C GLY A 25 -3.29 5.29 1.05
N ASP A 26 -3.99 4.25 1.48
CA ASP A 26 -3.40 2.93 1.72
C ASP A 26 -2.82 2.34 0.43
N ARG A 27 -3.60 2.39 -0.65
CA ARG A 27 -3.16 1.91 -1.96
C ARG A 27 -1.98 2.72 -2.50
N LEU A 28 -1.94 4.03 -2.24
CA LEU A 28 -0.82 4.89 -2.62
C LEU A 28 0.45 4.51 -1.85
N CYS A 29 0.36 4.21 -0.56
CA CYS A 29 1.50 3.74 0.23
C CYS A 29 2.01 2.38 -0.27
N LEU A 30 1.11 1.45 -0.61
CA LEU A 30 1.47 0.16 -1.19
C LEU A 30 2.16 0.30 -2.56
N ALA A 31 1.62 1.14 -3.44
CA ALA A 31 2.22 1.43 -4.75
C ALA A 31 3.61 2.06 -4.62
N LEU A 32 3.77 3.02 -3.70
CA LEU A 32 5.06 3.63 -3.42
C LEU A 32 6.09 2.60 -2.94
N ALA A 33 5.70 1.73 -2.00
CA ALA A 33 6.59 0.71 -1.48
C ALA A 33 6.97 -0.34 -2.55
N GLN A 34 6.03 -0.68 -3.44
CA GLN A 34 6.32 -1.52 -4.59
C GLN A 34 7.33 -0.87 -5.53
N ARG A 35 7.22 0.45 -5.82
CA ARG A 35 8.19 1.18 -6.64
C ARG A 35 9.59 1.22 -6.00
N LEU A 36 9.65 1.35 -4.69
CA LEU A 36 10.92 1.41 -3.95
C LEU A 36 11.51 0.02 -3.64
N ASP A 37 10.76 -1.05 -3.93
CA ASP A 37 11.06 -2.43 -3.51
C ASP A 37 11.38 -2.55 -2.02
N MET A 38 10.51 -1.95 -1.19
CA MET A 38 10.65 -1.92 0.27
C MET A 38 9.45 -2.58 0.96
N PRO A 39 9.63 -3.17 2.16
CA PRO A 39 8.52 -3.61 2.97
C PRO A 39 7.72 -2.41 3.50
N VAL A 40 6.41 -2.62 3.70
CA VAL A 40 5.53 -1.68 4.40
C VAL A 40 5.25 -2.17 5.81
N LEU A 41 5.38 -1.27 6.77
CA LEU A 41 4.99 -1.51 8.15
C LEU A 41 3.61 -0.89 8.37
N THR A 42 2.66 -1.67 8.89
CA THR A 42 1.30 -1.17 9.15
C THR A 42 0.74 -1.74 10.44
N ALA A 43 -0.14 -0.98 11.09
CA ALA A 43 -0.99 -1.47 12.16
C ALA A 43 -2.44 -1.68 11.68
N ASP A 44 -2.70 -1.60 10.37
CA ASP A 44 -4.02 -1.83 9.79
C ASP A 44 -4.15 -3.25 9.21
N ARG A 45 -5.21 -3.95 9.59
CA ARG A 45 -5.52 -5.33 9.20
C ARG A 45 -6.10 -5.37 7.79
N ALA A 46 -6.68 -4.26 7.32
CA ALA A 46 -7.22 -4.16 5.97
C ALA A 46 -6.15 -4.39 4.89
N TRP A 47 -4.88 -4.14 5.22
CA TRP A 47 -3.74 -4.37 4.32
C TRP A 47 -3.45 -5.87 4.12
N GLY A 48 -3.96 -6.74 4.98
CA GLY A 48 -3.74 -8.17 4.92
C GLY A 48 -2.30 -8.58 5.24
N GLU A 49 -1.90 -9.73 4.71
CA GLU A 49 -0.59 -10.34 4.92
C GLU A 49 0.03 -10.71 3.56
N SER A 50 1.27 -10.29 3.34
CA SER A 50 2.07 -10.68 2.17
C SER A 50 3.56 -10.58 2.51
N GLU A 51 4.43 -11.09 1.66
CA GLU A 51 5.90 -11.01 1.86
C GLU A 51 6.41 -9.56 2.02
N ARG A 52 5.64 -8.56 1.55
CA ARG A 52 6.00 -7.14 1.65
C ARG A 52 5.28 -6.39 2.76
N ILE A 53 4.31 -7.00 3.45
CA ILE A 53 3.50 -6.32 4.49
C ILE A 53 3.83 -6.89 5.85
N GLU A 54 4.38 -6.04 6.73
CA GLU A 54 4.65 -6.38 8.12
C GLU A 54 3.60 -5.73 9.04
N GLN A 55 2.83 -6.57 9.73
CA GLN A 55 1.85 -6.15 10.72
C GLN A 55 2.56 -5.86 12.06
N LEU A 56 2.51 -4.60 12.50
CA LEU A 56 3.11 -4.18 13.77
C LEU A 56 2.29 -4.62 14.98
N ARG A 57 1.01 -4.89 14.79
CA ARG A 57 0.14 -5.46 15.82
C ARG A 57 0.12 -6.98 15.66
N ARG A 58 0.52 -7.69 16.73
CA ARG A 58 0.31 -9.13 16.86
C ARG A 58 -1.15 -9.46 17.16
#